data_AF-A0A955LN03-F1
#
_entry.id   AF-A0A955LN03-F1
#
_cell.length_a   1.000
_cell.length_b   1.000
_cell.length_c   1.000
_cell.angle_alpha   90.00
_cell.angle_beta   90.00
_cell.angle_gamma   90.00
#
_symmetry.space_group_name_H-M   'P 1'
#
loop_
_entity.id
_entity.type
_entity.pdbx_description
1 polymer ?
#
loop_
_entity_poly.entity_id
_entity_poly.type
_entity_poly.pdbx_seq_one_letter_code
_entity_poly.pdbx_strand_id
1 'polypeptide(L)' 'MADEKEDISKKCAQTGTTLKRSRRYYRNGKYFLNKNAFRAFEAKLKAQEEEGKE' A
#
# COMPACT_ATOMS: atom_id res chain seq x y z
N MET A 1 -10.95 -13.28 -25.14
CA MET A 1 -9.91 -12.92 -24.14
C MET A 1 -10.58 -12.87 -22.79
N ALA A 2 -10.66 -14.01 -22.11
CA ALA A 2 -11.22 -14.11 -20.76
C ALA A 2 -10.04 -14.16 -19.79
N ASP A 3 -9.46 -12.99 -19.51
CA ASP A 3 -8.52 -12.80 -18.41
C ASP A 3 -9.33 -12.46 -17.16
N GLU A 4 -10.08 -13.46 -16.69
CA GLU A 4 -10.75 -13.41 -15.40
C GLU A 4 -10.01 -14.36 -14.46
N LYS A 5 -9.65 -13.84 -13.28
CA LYS A 5 -9.25 -14.59 -12.06
C LYS A 5 -7.76 -14.85 -11.85
N GLU A 6 -6.98 -13.78 -11.79
CA GLU A 6 -6.17 -13.62 -10.58
C GLU A 6 -6.64 -12.35 -9.90
N ASP A 7 -7.61 -12.47 -8.98
CA ASP A 7 -7.88 -11.42 -8.00
C ASP A 7 -6.66 -11.42 -7.06
N ILE A 8 -5.53 -10.89 -7.55
CA ILE A 8 -4.26 -10.81 -6.85
C ILE A 8 -4.55 -10.00 -5.61
N SER A 9 -4.77 -10.72 -4.52
CA SER A 9 -5.04 -10.19 -3.20
C SER A 9 -3.94 -9.18 -2.87
N LYS A 10 -4.23 -7.89 -3.06
CA LYS A 10 -3.26 -6.83 -2.85
C LYS A 10 -3.09 -6.64 -1.36
N LYS A 11 -1.85 -6.69 -0.87
CA LYS A 11 -1.54 -6.48 0.53
C LYS A 11 -1.32 -4.99 0.81
N CYS A 12 -1.69 -4.56 2.00
CA CYS A 12 -1.38 -3.23 2.50
C CYS A 12 0.14 -3.06 2.62
N ALA A 13 0.72 -2.04 2.01
CA ALA A 13 2.16 -1.80 2.08
C ALA A 13 2.64 -1.42 3.49
N GLN A 14 1.73 -0.89 4.34
CA GLN A 14 2.03 -0.53 5.72
C GLN A 14 1.97 -1.73 6.68
N THR A 15 0.92 -2.55 6.57
CA THR A 15 0.59 -3.58 7.58
C THR A 15 0.69 -5.01 7.03
N GLY A 16 0.90 -5.19 5.73
CA GLY A 16 0.90 -6.51 5.08
C GLY A 16 -0.47 -7.17 4.99
N THR A 17 -1.53 -6.55 5.52
CA THR A 17 -2.89 -7.10 5.54
C THR A 17 -3.44 -7.27 4.13
N THR A 18 -4.01 -8.43 3.82
CA THR A 18 -4.69 -8.68 2.55
C THR A 18 -5.93 -7.79 2.41
N LEU A 19 -6.01 -7.04 1.31
CA LEU A 19 -7.11 -6.12 1.02
C LEU A 19 -8.08 -6.74 0.03
N LYS A 20 -9.37 -6.67 0.39
CA LYS A 20 -10.44 -6.95 -0.57
C LYS A 20 -10.50 -5.84 -1.63
N ARG A 21 -10.86 -6.20 -2.86
CA ARG A 21 -10.99 -5.29 -4.01
C ARG A 21 -11.78 -4.01 -3.71
N SER A 22 -12.84 -4.11 -2.90
CA SER A 22 -13.73 -3.01 -2.54
C SER A 22 -13.21 -2.09 -1.42
N ARG A 23 -12.18 -2.50 -0.66
CA ARG A 23 -11.67 -1.78 0.53
C ARG A 23 -10.19 -1.41 0.42
N ARG A 24 -9.61 -1.48 -0.79
CA ARG A 24 -8.22 -1.11 -1.02
C ARG A 24 -8.11 0.37 -1.35
N TYR A 25 -7.30 1.08 -0.57
CA TYR A 25 -6.93 2.46 -0.81
C TYR A 25 -5.65 2.50 -1.63
N TYR A 26 -5.72 2.92 -2.90
CA TYR A 26 -4.56 2.98 -3.78
C TYR A 26 -3.95 4.39 -3.82
N ARG A 27 -2.65 4.49 -3.53
CA ARG A 27 -1.92 5.78 -3.50
C ARG A 27 -0.43 5.57 -3.71
N ASN A 28 0.24 6.46 -4.45
CA ASN A 28 1.68 6.39 -4.77
C ASN A 28 2.15 4.99 -5.23
N GLY A 29 1.39 4.34 -6.12
CA GLY A 29 1.75 3.01 -6.64
C GLY A 29 1.52 1.84 -5.68
N LYS A 30 1.04 2.09 -4.46
CA LYS A 30 0.89 1.09 -3.40
C LYS A 30 -0.55 1.00 -2.90
N TYR A 31 -0.89 -0.15 -2.33
CA TYR A 31 -2.21 -0.41 -1.76
C TYR A 31 -2.17 -0.30 -0.24
N PHE A 32 -3.23 0.24 0.35
CA PHE A 32 -3.36 0.47 1.78
C PHE A 32 -4.76 0.12 2.27
N LEU A 33 -4.89 -0.09 3.58
CA LEU A 33 -6.19 -0.29 4.23
C LEU A 33 -7.06 0.97 4.15
N ASN A 34 -6.46 2.13 4.34
CA ASN A 34 -7.14 3.43 4.38
C ASN A 34 -6.11 4.57 4.25
N LYS A 35 -6.61 5.81 4.25
CA LYS A 35 -5.78 7.03 4.21
C LYS A 35 -4.81 7.11 5.41
N ASN A 36 -5.20 6.63 6.60
CA ASN A 36 -4.34 6.68 7.78
C ASN A 36 -3.12 5.75 7.64
N ALA A 37 -3.32 4.55 7.12
CA ALA A 37 -2.24 3.61 6.81
C ALA A 37 -1.27 4.19 5.76
N PHE A 38 -1.80 4.90 4.75
CA PHE A 38 -0.98 5.63 3.78
C PHE A 38 -0.15 6.74 4.44
N ARG A 39 -0.75 7.59 5.29
CA ARG A 39 -0.02 8.65 5.99
C ARG A 39 1.10 8.11 6.89
N ALA A 40 0.83 7.00 7.59
CA ALA A 40 1.83 6.34 8.42
C ALA A 40 2.98 5.73 7.59
N PHE A 41 2.68 5.27 6.36
CA PHE A 41 3.68 4.79 5.41
C PHE A 41 4.51 5.92 4.83
N GLU A 42 3.88 7.02 4.42
CA GLU A 42 4.58 8.21 3.95
C GLU A 42 5.51 8.79 5.02
N ALA A 43 5.05 8.89 6.27
CA ALA A 43 5.88 9.37 7.37
C ALA A 43 7.13 8.49 7.57
N LYS A 44 6.97 7.16 7.50
CA LYS A 44 8.09 6.21 7.57
C LYS A 44 9.03 6.28 6.38
N LEU A 45 8.49 6.49 5.17
CA LEU A 45 9.31 6.67 3.98
C LEU A 45 10.13 7.96 4.08
N LYS A 46 9.49 9.05 4.49
CA LYS A 46 10.16 10.35 4.66
C LYS A 46 11.26 10.27 5.72
N ALA A 47 11.01 9.58 6.84
CA ALA A 47 12.02 9.34 7.86
C ALA A 47 13.23 8.53 7.33
N GLN A 48 12.98 7.47 6.56
CA GLN A 48 14.06 6.68 5.94
C GLN A 48 14.81 7.44 4.83
N GLU A 49 14.14 8.34 4.11
CA GLU A 49 14.78 9.16 3.07
C GLU A 49 15.70 10.23 3.68
N GLU A 50 15.42 10.69 4.91
CA GLU A 50 16.32 11.54 5.68
C GLU A 50 17.54 10.76 6.22
N GLU A 51 17.35 9.51 6.64
CA GLU A 51 18.42 8.67 7.22
C GLU A 51 19.38 8.10 6.16
N GLY A 52 18.94 7.97 4.90
CA GLY A 52 19.76 7.44 3.79
C GLY A 52 20.57 8.49 3.01
N LYS A 53 20.62 9.74 3.49
CA LYS A 53 21.34 10.85 2.84
C LYS A 53 22.63 11.27 3.53
N GLU A 54 23.09 10.50 4.53
CA GLU A 54 24.37 10.72 5.23
C GLU A 54 25.51 9.90 4.61
#